data_AF-F3FH58-F1
#
_entry.id   AF-F3FH58-F1
#
_cell.length_a   1.000
_cell.length_b   1.000
_cell.length_c   1.000
_cell.angle_alpha   90.00
_cell.angle_beta   90.00
_cell.angle_gamma   90.00
#
_symmetry.space_group_name_H-M   'P 1'
#
loop_
_entity.id
_entity.type
_entity.pdbx_description
1 polymer ?
#
loop_
_entity_poly.entity_id
_entity_poly.type
_entity_poly.pdbx_seq_one_letter_code
_entity_poly.pdbx_strand_id
1 'polypeptide(L)' 'PTPSRRYVQCSDAVWIAPLDAVSLELKGGTLVELDMGIREPGGSVGCCSNPALPLTRAAQWCVDELRSLGEAYRNV' A
#
# COMPACT_ATOMS: atom_id res chain seq x y z
N PRO A 1 14.02 -2.59 -3.68
CA PRO A 1 13.56 -3.86 -3.08
C PRO A 1 13.58 -3.78 -1.55
N THR A 2 12.47 -4.08 -0.88
CA THR A 2 12.41 -4.15 0.58
C THR A 2 13.22 -5.36 1.09
N PRO A 3 13.93 -5.25 2.23
CA PRO A 3 14.72 -6.35 2.79
C PRO A 3 13.87 -7.61 3.08
N SER A 4 12.63 -7.41 3.54
CA SER A 4 11.67 -8.48 3.83
C SER A 4 11.35 -9.35 2.62
N ARG A 5 11.14 -8.75 1.45
CA ARG A 5 10.85 -9.47 0.20
C ARG A 5 11.96 -10.43 -0.17
N ARG A 6 13.22 -9.97 -0.15
CA ARG A 6 14.35 -10.82 -0.54
C ARG A 6 14.57 -11.96 0.44
N TYR A 7 14.33 -11.71 1.73
CA TYR A 7 14.45 -12.74 2.76
C TYR A 7 13.42 -13.86 2.56
N VAL A 8 12.15 -13.52 2.31
CA VAL A 8 11.09 -14.51 2.07
C VAL A 8 11.29 -15.32 0.78
N GLN A 9 11.91 -14.72 -0.24
CA GLN A 9 12.16 -15.39 -1.53
C GLN A 9 13.38 -16.32 -1.51
N CYS A 10 14.28 -16.15 -0.54
CA CYS A 10 15.54 -16.91 -0.47
C CYS A 10 15.59 -17.87 0.73
N SER A 11 14.47 -18.06 1.45
CA SER A 11 14.38 -18.92 2.63
C SER A 11 12.95 -19.40 2.86
N ASP A 12 12.74 -20.28 3.84
CA ASP A 12 11.41 -20.75 4.26
C ASP A 12 10.72 -19.79 5.26
N ALA A 13 10.99 -18.48 5.13
CA ALA A 13 10.39 -17.47 6.01
C ALA A 13 8.93 -17.19 5.64
N VAL A 14 8.13 -16.77 6.61
CA VAL A 14 6.79 -16.20 6.41
C VAL A 14 6.86 -14.70 6.58
N TRP A 15 6.22 -13.96 5.68
CA TRP A 15 6.17 -12.50 5.74
C TRP A 15 4.73 -12.02 6.02
N ILE A 16 4.55 -11.34 7.16
CA ILE A 16 3.35 -10.56 7.43
C ILE A 16 3.51 -9.20 6.75
N ALA A 17 2.68 -8.94 5.74
CA ALA A 17 2.81 -7.77 4.89
C ALA A 17 1.45 -7.14 4.60
N PRO A 18 1.38 -5.80 4.46
CA PRO A 18 0.28 -5.15 3.78
C PRO A 18 0.10 -5.71 2.36
N LEU A 19 -1.16 -5.87 1.91
CA LEU A 19 -1.48 -6.47 0.61
C LEU A 19 -0.83 -5.74 -0.57
N ASP A 20 -0.74 -4.42 -0.50
CA ASP A 20 -0.09 -3.58 -1.51
C ASP A 20 1.42 -3.84 -1.62
N ALA A 21 2.08 -4.21 -0.52
CA ALA A 21 3.50 -4.55 -0.50
C ALA A 21 3.83 -5.89 -1.19
N VAL A 22 2.83 -6.77 -1.37
CA VAL A 22 2.97 -8.11 -1.97
C VAL A 22 2.12 -8.33 -3.22
N SER A 23 1.34 -7.33 -3.66
CA SER A 23 0.33 -7.51 -4.72
C SER A 23 0.93 -7.98 -6.05
N LEU A 24 2.13 -7.52 -6.40
CA LEU A 24 2.80 -7.93 -7.63
C LEU A 24 3.27 -9.38 -7.57
N GLU A 25 3.78 -9.80 -6.42
CA GLU A 25 4.30 -11.13 -6.17
C GLU A 25 3.18 -12.16 -6.12
N LEU A 26 2.04 -11.80 -5.52
CA LEU A 26 0.82 -12.60 -5.53
C LEU A 26 0.27 -12.75 -6.95
N LYS A 27 0.15 -11.64 -7.71
CA LYS A 27 -0.27 -11.69 -9.12
C LYS A 27 0.69 -12.48 -10.00
N GLY A 28 1.99 -12.42 -9.71
CA GLY A 28 3.04 -13.12 -10.44
C GLY A 28 3.24 -14.57 -9.99
N GLY A 29 2.55 -15.04 -8.95
CA GLY A 29 2.71 -16.40 -8.40
C GLY A 29 4.06 -16.68 -7.72
N THR A 30 4.86 -15.64 -7.46
CA THR A 30 6.16 -15.78 -6.76
C THR A 30 6.02 -15.82 -5.24
N LEU A 31 4.86 -15.38 -4.72
CA LEU A 31 4.42 -15.58 -3.35
C LEU A 31 2.99 -16.11 -3.36
N VAL A 32 2.61 -16.81 -2.30
CA VAL A 32 1.25 -17.28 -2.05
C VAL A 32 0.80 -16.78 -0.69
N GLU A 33 -0.47 -16.42 -0.58
CA GLU A 33 -1.09 -16.07 0.70
C GLU A 33 -1.31 -17.35 1.52
N LEU A 34 -0.88 -17.32 2.79
CA LEU A 34 -1.21 -18.35 3.76
C LEU A 34 -2.46 -17.89 4.52
N ASP A 35 -3.63 -18.40 4.13
CA ASP A 35 -4.88 -18.09 4.82
C ASP A 35 -4.91 -18.75 6.21
N MET A 36 -4.76 -17.93 7.24
CA MET A 36 -4.77 -18.33 8.65
C MET A 36 -6.08 -17.94 9.35
N GLY A 37 -7.09 -17.44 8.60
CA GLY A 37 -8.34 -16.93 9.18
C GLY A 37 -8.18 -15.62 9.97
N ILE A 38 -7.03 -14.95 9.88
CA ILE A 38 -6.74 -13.69 10.55
C ILE A 38 -6.72 -12.57 9.50
N ARG A 39 -7.67 -11.64 9.59
CA ARG A 39 -7.66 -10.38 8.81
C ARG A 39 -7.58 -9.21 9.78
N GLU A 40 -6.38 -8.68 9.94
CA GLU A 40 -6.18 -7.44 10.68
C GLU A 40 -6.70 -6.24 9.86
N PRO A 41 -7.31 -5.23 10.50
CA PRO A 41 -7.60 -3.98 9.82
C PRO A 41 -6.29 -3.37 9.30
N GLY A 42 -6.26 -3.04 8.00
CA GLY A 42 -5.08 -2.45 7.38
C GLY A 42 -4.71 -1.08 7.98
N GLY A 43 -3.48 -0.64 7.70
CA GLY A 43 -3.03 0.70 8.08
C GLY A 43 -3.69 1.80 7.25
N SER A 44 -3.80 3.01 7.82
CA SER A 44 -4.25 4.18 7.09
C SER A 44 -3.12 4.82 6.28
N VAL A 45 -3.39 5.19 5.03
CA VAL A 45 -2.50 6.03 4.21
C VAL A 45 -3.09 7.43 4.13
N GLY A 46 -2.28 8.45 4.45
CA GLY A 46 -2.70 9.86 4.45
C GLY A 46 -1.86 10.71 3.51
N CYS A 47 -2.47 11.78 2.98
CA CYS A 47 -1.78 12.84 2.25
C CYS A 47 -1.63 14.06 3.17
N CYS A 48 -0.43 14.60 3.28
CA CYS A 48 -0.12 15.72 4.16
C CYS A 48 0.46 16.90 3.37
N SER A 49 0.09 18.12 3.75
CA SER A 49 0.66 19.36 3.24
C SER A 49 1.11 20.25 4.39
N ASN A 50 2.14 21.07 4.18
CA ASN A 50 2.52 22.09 5.16
C ASN A 50 1.48 23.23 5.12
N PRO A 51 0.70 23.48 6.20
CA PRO A 51 -0.31 24.53 6.20
C PRO A 51 0.28 25.94 6.18
N ALA A 52 1.56 26.12 6.54
CA ALA A 52 2.24 27.41 6.52
C ALA A 52 2.67 27.85 5.11
N LEU A 53 2.60 26.96 4.12
CA LEU A 53 2.99 27.25 2.75
C LEU A 53 1.80 26.98 1.82
N PRO A 54 1.38 27.95 0.99
CA PRO A 54 0.32 27.71 0.04
C PRO A 54 0.75 26.64 -0.97
N LEU A 55 -0.16 25.72 -1.27
CA LEU A 55 0.07 24.73 -2.33
C LEU A 55 0.14 25.43 -3.69
N THR A 56 1.07 25.00 -4.52
CA THR A 56 1.07 25.38 -5.94
C THR A 56 -0.18 24.81 -6.60
N ARG A 57 -0.62 25.41 -7.71
CA ARG A 57 -1.79 24.91 -8.47
C ARG A 57 -1.65 23.44 -8.87
N ALA A 58 -0.44 23.02 -9.26
CA ALA A 58 -0.17 21.63 -9.61
C ALA A 58 -0.27 20.70 -8.39
N ALA A 59 0.23 21.12 -7.22
CA ALA A 59 0.11 20.34 -5.99
C ALA A 59 -1.35 20.22 -5.54
N GLN A 60 -2.14 21.29 -5.65
CA GLN A 60 -3.56 21.27 -5.36
C GLN A 60 -4.30 20.24 -6.24
N TRP A 61 -4.04 20.24 -7.55
CA TRP A 61 -4.61 19.25 -8.47
C TRP A 61 -4.25 17.81 -8.09
N CYS A 62 -3.00 17.57 -7.69
CA CYS A 62 -2.57 16.25 -7.22
C CYS A 62 -3.34 15.80 -5.97
N VAL A 63 -3.51 16.69 -5.00
CA VAL A 63 -4.27 16.39 -3.77
C VAL A 63 -5.74 16.10 -4.07
N ASP A 64 -6.36 16.85 -4.99
CA ASP A 64 -7.76 16.65 -5.36
C ASP A 64 -7.96 15.33 -6.11
N GLU A 65 -7.03 14.95 -7.00
CA GLU A 65 -7.06 13.64 -7.66
C GLU A 65 -6.86 12.49 -6.66
N LEU A 66 -5.90 12.60 -5.74
CA LEU A 66 -5.69 11.61 -4.69
C LEU A 66 -6.92 11.45 -3.78
N ARG A 67 -7.63 12.54 -3.49
CA ARG A 67 -8.89 12.50 -2.73
C ARG A 67 -9.97 11.73 -3.50
N SER A 68 -10.16 12.05 -4.79
CA SER A 68 -11.11 11.36 -5.67
C SER A 68 -10.84 9.85 -5.73
N LEU A 69 -9.57 9.47 -5.91
CA LEU A 69 -9.16 8.06 -5.92
C LEU A 69 -9.39 7.37 -4.57
N GLY A 70 -9.12 8.05 -3.46
CA GLY A 70 -9.38 7.53 -2.12
C GLY A 70 -10.86 7.30 -1.84
N GLU A 71 -11.73 8.16 -2.33
CA GLU A 71 -13.18 7.98 -2.26
C GLU A 71 -13.65 6.80 -3.12
N ALA A 72 -13.13 6.67 -4.34
CA ALA A 72 -13.42 5.52 -5.19
C ALA A 72 -12.96 4.20 -4.54
N TYR A 73 -11.76 4.17 -3.95
CA TYR A 73 -11.20 2.99 -3.28
C TYR A 73 -12.04 2.51 -2.09
N ARG A 74 -12.70 3.43 -1.37
CA ARG A 74 -13.59 3.08 -0.25
C ARG A 74 -14.84 2.31 -0.70
N ASN A 75 -15.26 2.48 -1.95
CA ASN A 75 -16.50 1.93 -2.50
C ASN A 75 -16.28 0.62 -3.29
N VAL A 76 -15.05 0.08 -3.30
CA VAL A 76 -14.67 -1.20 -3.94
C VAL A 76 -14.53 -2.27 -2.86
#